data_AF-A0A672I3K6-F1
#
_entry.id   AF-A0A672I3K6-F1
#
_cell.length_a   1.000
_cell.length_b   1.000
_cell.length_c   1.000
_cell.angle_alpha   90.00
_cell.angle_beta   90.00
_cell.angle_gamma   90.00
#
_symmetry.space_group_name_H-M   'P 1'
#
loop_
_entity.id
_entity.type
_entity.pdbx_description
1 polymer ?
#
loop_
_entity_poly.entity_id
_entity_poly.type
_entity_poly.pdbx_seq_one_letter_code
_entity_poly.pdbx_strand_id
1 'polypeptide(L)'
;MCVSRARRLHMAPVPPGIRLLASFNREQWYRALTFILTFLLYTSFHLSRKPISIVKSELHKNCSSLSESSSVSSGLNPDVLKLRSDCGWKPFDKSNYKQLLGAMDYSFLCAYAVGMYLSGIIGERLPIRLYLTAGMLSSGLFTCLFGLGYIYNIHSLSFYVLVQVANGLVQTTGWPSVVTCIGNWFGKGRRGLIMGLWNSHTSVGNILGSLIAGYYVSSNWGLSFIVPGLIIAAMGLVCYLFLIEHPSDLKSIYAESASQTCSKRQNGLNGNSEVYVQYKDSRKQSYDTELLLPQDSVCLPLQPVVVVKSSAEPSAISFMGALRIPGVIEFSLCLLFAKLVSYTFLFWLPLYITKAANLDAKTAGDLSTLFDVGGIVGGVLAGVISDKLGKRASTCAVMLLLAAPTLYGFSMISGLGLRPIVGMLLLCGALVNGPYALITTAVAADLGTHKSLKGNARALSTVTAIIDGTGSVGAALGPLLAGLLSAGGWNQVFYMLMASDFIALLVSWSQRQAETFFFIMLPLISGVCVCVCVCVCSFYCGLLQRSWPHANPIPSSLWSKSLFFLSSSHFVEAGDVNEKQDQKENIKINFFVIREILYRSIREHDLRGISAVFV
;
A
#
# COMPACT_ATOMS: atom_id res chain seq x y z
N MET A 1 -49.66 -53.63 27.18
CA MET A 1 -49.57 -52.23 26.72
C MET A 1 -48.60 -51.48 27.62
N CYS A 2 -47.36 -51.27 27.18
CA CYS A 2 -46.43 -50.33 27.81
C CYS A 2 -46.00 -49.35 26.73
N VAL A 3 -46.67 -48.20 26.67
CA VAL A 3 -46.36 -47.13 25.72
C VAL A 3 -45.18 -46.34 26.29
N SER A 4 -43.98 -46.60 25.78
CA SER A 4 -42.81 -45.78 26.08
C SER A 4 -42.99 -44.40 25.42
N ARG A 5 -43.41 -43.43 26.24
CA ARG A 5 -43.56 -42.02 25.87
C ARG A 5 -42.18 -41.41 25.63
N ALA A 6 -41.70 -41.45 24.39
CA ALA A 6 -40.50 -40.73 23.98
C ALA A 6 -40.74 -39.22 24.15
N ARG A 7 -40.20 -38.63 25.22
CA ARG A 7 -40.08 -37.18 25.34
C ARG A 7 -39.13 -36.72 24.24
N ARG A 8 -39.66 -36.11 23.18
CA ARG A 8 -38.87 -35.22 22.31
C ARG A 8 -38.39 -34.07 23.18
N LEU A 9 -37.14 -34.16 23.64
CA LEU A 9 -36.41 -33.00 24.14
C LEU A 9 -36.32 -32.02 22.96
N HIS A 10 -37.10 -30.95 23.02
CA HIS A 10 -36.91 -29.79 22.15
C HIS A 10 -35.53 -29.22 22.49
N MET A 11 -34.51 -29.63 21.73
CA MET A 11 -33.21 -28.97 21.79
C MET A 11 -33.43 -27.53 21.33
N ALA A 12 -33.08 -26.57 22.19
CA ALA A 12 -33.11 -25.17 21.83
C ALA A 12 -32.25 -24.97 20.56
N PRO A 13 -32.72 -24.18 19.57
CA PRO A 13 -31.94 -23.93 18.37
C PRO A 13 -30.61 -23.30 18.78
N VAL A 14 -29.51 -23.95 18.37
CA VAL A 14 -28.15 -23.45 18.61
C VAL A 14 -28.08 -21.98 18.18
N PRO A 15 -27.64 -21.06 19.07
CA PRO A 15 -27.62 -19.63 18.77
C PRO A 15 -26.87 -19.35 17.46
N PRO A 16 -27.31 -18.37 16.66
CA PRO A 16 -26.68 -18.06 15.38
C PRO A 16 -25.18 -17.71 15.53
N GLY A 17 -24.79 -17.11 16.67
CA GLY A 17 -23.37 -16.86 16.99
C GLY A 17 -22.55 -18.15 17.20
N ILE A 18 -23.12 -19.19 17.79
CA ILE A 18 -22.45 -20.50 17.96
C ILE A 18 -22.42 -21.25 16.63
N ARG A 19 -23.43 -21.11 15.77
CA ARG A 19 -23.39 -21.64 14.40
C ARG A 19 -22.32 -20.95 13.55
N LEU A 20 -22.10 -19.65 13.75
CA LEU A 20 -21.01 -18.90 13.14
C LEU A 20 -19.65 -19.39 13.66
N LEU A 21 -19.49 -19.56 14.98
CA LEU A 21 -18.22 -20.07 15.55
C LEU A 21 -17.95 -21.54 15.15
N ALA A 22 -18.98 -22.37 15.06
CA ALA A 22 -18.89 -23.76 14.63
C ALA A 22 -18.71 -23.93 13.12
N SER A 23 -18.98 -22.90 12.31
CA SER A 23 -18.70 -22.93 10.87
C SER A 23 -17.23 -22.67 10.53
N PHE A 24 -16.46 -22.12 11.47
CA PHE A 24 -15.02 -21.93 11.29
C PHE A 24 -14.28 -23.26 11.43
N ASN A 25 -13.81 -23.77 10.30
CA ASN A 25 -12.89 -24.91 10.31
C ASN A 25 -11.54 -24.47 10.91
N ARG A 26 -10.80 -25.39 11.56
CA ARG A 26 -9.49 -25.07 12.17
C ARG A 26 -8.53 -24.41 11.19
N GLU A 27 -8.54 -24.81 9.92
CA GLU A 27 -7.73 -24.17 8.87
C GLU A 27 -8.07 -22.68 8.66
N GLN A 28 -9.35 -22.30 8.77
CA GLN A 28 -9.77 -20.89 8.65
C GLN A 28 -9.30 -20.07 9.85
N TRP A 29 -9.27 -20.66 11.05
CA TRP A 29 -8.67 -20.03 12.24
C TRP A 29 -7.18 -19.75 12.03
N TYR A 30 -6.41 -20.71 11.51
CA TYR A 30 -4.98 -20.48 11.23
C TYR A 30 -4.74 -19.46 10.11
N ARG A 31 -5.60 -19.42 9.09
CA ARG A 31 -5.57 -18.36 8.06
C ARG A 31 -5.81 -16.98 8.68
N ALA A 32 -6.84 -16.85 9.52
CA ALA A 32 -7.14 -15.60 10.22
C ALA A 32 -6.02 -15.19 11.18
N LEU A 33 -5.49 -16.14 11.96
CA LEU A 33 -4.36 -15.92 12.86
C LEU A 33 -3.13 -15.43 12.09
N THR A 34 -2.77 -16.09 10.99
CA THR A 34 -1.60 -15.69 10.17
C THR A 34 -1.81 -14.31 9.57
N PHE A 35 -3.02 -14.00 9.10
CA PHE A 35 -3.36 -12.68 8.58
C PHE A 35 -3.18 -11.59 9.65
N ILE A 36 -3.78 -11.77 10.83
CA ILE A 36 -3.72 -10.80 11.93
C ILE A 36 -2.28 -10.68 12.44
N LEU A 37 -1.59 -11.80 12.62
CA LEU A 37 -0.22 -11.82 13.12
C LEU A 37 0.68 -11.03 12.17
N THR A 38 0.77 -11.43 10.90
CA THR A 38 1.63 -10.73 9.92
C THR A 38 1.24 -9.26 9.73
N PHE A 39 -0.05 -8.92 9.83
CA PHE A 39 -0.52 -7.53 9.84
C PHE A 39 0.08 -6.75 11.02
N LEU A 40 0.03 -7.30 12.25
CA LEU A 40 0.59 -6.66 13.44
C LEU A 40 2.12 -6.61 13.41
N LEU A 41 2.77 -7.68 12.93
CA LEU A 41 4.23 -7.71 12.75
C LEU A 41 4.67 -6.55 11.85
N TYR A 42 4.03 -6.37 10.68
CA TYR A 42 4.44 -5.31 9.76
C TYR A 42 3.95 -3.91 10.15
N THR A 43 2.85 -3.81 10.91
CA THR A 43 2.44 -2.58 11.61
C THR A 43 3.57 -2.10 12.53
N SER A 44 4.20 -3.01 13.29
CA SER A 44 5.29 -2.66 14.21
C SER A 44 6.56 -2.15 13.50
N PHE A 45 6.87 -2.69 12.30
CA PHE A 45 7.92 -2.14 11.44
C PHE A 45 7.65 -0.68 11.09
N HIS A 46 6.47 -0.36 10.54
CA HIS A 46 6.13 1.01 10.16
C HIS A 46 6.06 1.96 11.35
N LEU A 47 5.52 1.49 12.47
CA LEU A 47 5.50 2.23 13.73
C LEU A 47 6.91 2.59 14.22
N SER A 48 7.91 1.73 14.04
CA SER A 48 9.31 2.02 14.42
C SER A 48 10.01 3.02 13.49
N ARG A 49 9.57 3.17 12.24
CA ARG A 49 10.18 4.08 11.24
C ARG A 49 9.70 5.52 11.38
N LYS A 50 8.47 5.72 11.83
CA LYS A 50 7.80 7.03 11.86
C LYS A 50 8.40 8.08 12.83
N PRO A 51 8.92 7.73 14.02
CA PRO A 51 9.33 8.71 15.04
C PRO A 51 10.28 9.80 14.55
N ILE A 52 11.19 9.45 13.63
CA ILE A 52 12.18 10.41 13.10
C ILE A 52 11.54 11.62 12.41
N SER A 53 10.40 11.45 11.74
CA SER A 53 9.71 12.55 11.06
C SER A 53 9.17 13.61 12.04
N ILE A 54 8.88 13.21 13.28
CA ILE A 54 8.33 14.09 14.33
C ILE A 54 9.47 14.64 15.18
N VAL A 55 10.43 13.81 15.61
CA VAL A 55 11.53 14.24 16.47
C VAL A 55 12.43 15.30 15.81
N LYS A 56 12.48 15.36 14.47
CA LYS A 56 13.19 16.42 13.72
C LYS A 56 12.85 17.84 14.19
N SER A 57 11.60 18.10 14.61
CA SER A 57 11.20 19.43 15.07
C SER A 57 11.86 19.82 16.39
N GLU A 58 12.25 18.84 17.22
CA GLU A 58 12.93 19.06 18.50
C GLU A 58 14.45 19.06 18.37
N LEU A 59 15.00 18.32 17.40
CA LEU A 59 16.44 18.33 17.12
C LEU A 59 16.93 19.72 16.69
N HIS A 60 16.07 20.52 16.04
CA HIS A 60 16.38 21.88 15.66
C HIS A 60 15.16 22.81 15.87
N LYS A 61 15.23 23.68 16.89
CA LYS A 61 14.16 24.64 17.23
C LYS A 61 14.42 25.98 16.56
N ASN A 62 13.36 26.63 16.08
CA ASN A 62 13.45 27.97 15.49
C ASN A 62 13.45 29.03 16.62
N CYS A 63 14.59 29.30 17.25
CA CYS A 63 14.69 30.23 18.39
C CYS A 63 14.69 31.73 18.03
N SER A 64 14.15 32.08 16.87
CA SER A 64 14.05 33.46 16.39
C SER A 64 13.17 34.36 17.26
N SER A 65 12.40 33.82 18.20
CA SER A 65 11.55 34.60 19.13
C SER A 65 12.25 34.99 20.44
N LEU A 66 13.44 34.45 20.75
CA LEU A 66 14.24 34.92 21.89
C LEU A 66 14.98 36.25 21.61
N SER A 67 14.98 36.73 20.36
CA SER A 67 15.62 37.99 19.98
C SER A 67 14.81 39.25 20.30
N GLU A 68 13.49 39.14 20.48
CA GLU A 68 12.66 40.34 20.75
C GLU A 68 12.56 40.70 22.23
N SER A 69 12.85 39.77 23.14
CA SER A 69 12.84 40.02 24.59
C SER A 69 14.18 40.48 25.16
N SER A 70 15.23 40.61 24.34
CA SER A 70 16.60 40.92 24.77
C SER A 70 17.21 42.20 24.18
N SER A 71 16.45 42.99 23.41
CA SER A 71 16.89 44.30 22.91
C SER A 71 16.78 45.44 23.95
N VAL A 72 16.35 45.16 25.19
CA VAL A 72 16.14 46.19 26.24
C VAL A 72 17.09 46.06 27.45
N SER A 73 18.13 45.21 27.43
CA SER A 73 19.13 45.22 28.51
C SER A 73 20.56 45.11 28.01
N SER A 74 21.20 46.27 27.92
CA SER A 74 22.63 46.49 27.82
C SER A 74 23.35 45.92 29.05
N GLY A 75 23.73 44.65 28.94
CA GLY A 75 24.53 43.93 29.93
C GLY A 75 24.47 42.43 29.65
N LEU A 76 25.34 41.92 28.77
CA LEU A 76 25.34 40.49 28.45
C LEU A 76 25.77 39.67 29.68
N ASN A 77 24.81 39.08 30.38
CA ASN A 77 25.05 37.98 31.31
C ASN A 77 25.56 36.75 30.53
N PRO A 78 26.62 36.06 31.00
CA PRO A 78 27.14 34.84 30.35
C PRO A 78 26.10 33.72 30.25
N ASP A 79 25.08 33.72 31.11
CA ASP A 79 23.97 32.76 31.08
C ASP A 79 23.04 32.94 29.88
N VAL A 80 22.90 34.16 29.33
CA VAL A 80 22.09 34.43 28.12
C VAL A 80 22.81 33.95 26.85
N LEU A 81 24.14 34.06 26.82
CA LEU A 81 24.98 33.46 25.76
C LEU A 81 24.95 31.93 25.80
N LYS A 82 24.88 31.33 27.00
CA LYS A 82 24.74 29.89 27.19
C LYS A 82 23.36 29.39 26.74
N LEU A 83 22.30 30.13 27.06
CA LEU A 83 20.93 29.85 26.59
C LEU A 83 20.80 29.93 25.04
N ARG A 84 21.60 30.80 24.40
CA ARG A 84 21.70 30.91 22.94
C ARG A 84 22.45 29.73 22.30
N SER A 85 23.30 29.05 23.07
CA SER A 85 24.08 27.87 22.65
C SER A 85 23.29 26.55 22.72
N ASP A 86 22.17 26.55 23.46
CA ASP A 86 21.32 25.37 23.73
C ASP A 86 20.09 25.29 22.81
N CYS A 87 20.03 26.10 21.75
CA CYS A 87 18.95 26.02 20.77
C CYS A 87 19.17 24.86 19.78
N GLY A 88 18.87 23.64 20.22
CA GLY A 88 18.90 22.44 19.37
C GLY A 88 19.85 21.35 19.87
N TRP A 89 19.64 20.14 19.36
CA TRP A 89 20.42 18.96 19.76
C TRP A 89 21.66 18.81 18.88
N LYS A 90 22.86 18.87 19.46
CA LYS A 90 24.11 18.60 18.73
C LYS A 90 24.09 17.18 18.16
N PRO A 91 24.45 16.96 16.88
CA PRO A 91 25.09 17.88 15.94
C PRO A 91 24.14 18.66 15.00
N PHE A 92 22.84 18.63 15.25
CA PHE A 92 21.78 19.24 14.42
C PHE A 92 21.48 20.71 14.79
N ASP A 93 22.26 21.30 15.68
CA ASP A 93 22.20 22.69 16.12
C ASP A 93 22.77 23.68 15.09
N LYS A 94 23.59 23.19 14.14
CA LYS A 94 24.31 24.00 13.16
C LYS A 94 23.41 24.51 12.03
N SER A 95 23.85 25.54 11.31
CA SER A 95 23.13 26.10 10.15
C SER A 95 22.92 25.08 9.00
N ASN A 96 23.76 24.04 8.93
CA ASN A 96 23.64 22.94 7.97
C ASN A 96 22.70 21.80 8.44
N TYR A 97 21.88 22.01 9.46
CA TYR A 97 20.98 20.99 10.04
C TYR A 97 20.08 20.30 9.00
N LYS A 98 19.57 21.05 8.00
CA LYS A 98 18.73 20.48 6.93
C LYS A 98 19.47 19.40 6.14
N GLN A 99 20.76 19.63 5.84
CA GLN A 99 21.59 18.64 5.15
C GLN A 99 21.90 17.46 6.07
N LEU A 100 22.14 17.70 7.37
CA LEU A 100 22.44 16.65 8.35
C LEU A 100 21.24 15.72 8.61
N LEU A 101 20.05 16.28 8.81
CA LEU A 101 18.80 15.54 8.97
C LEU A 101 18.46 14.77 7.69
N GLY A 102 18.64 15.42 6.52
CA GLY A 102 18.46 14.77 5.23
C GLY A 102 19.45 13.61 5.01
N ALA A 103 20.72 13.77 5.37
CA ALA A 103 21.73 12.71 5.26
C ALA A 103 21.38 11.49 6.13
N MET A 104 20.82 11.71 7.32
CA MET A 104 20.37 10.66 8.23
C MET A 104 19.14 9.89 7.70
N ASP A 105 18.16 10.58 7.12
CA ASP A 105 17.02 9.93 6.46
C ASP A 105 17.49 9.12 5.25
N TYR A 106 18.35 9.74 4.44
CA TYR A 106 18.87 9.15 3.21
C TYR A 106 19.72 7.92 3.50
N SER A 107 20.53 7.92 4.56
CA SER A 107 21.34 6.76 4.94
C SER A 107 20.46 5.55 5.29
N PHE A 108 19.34 5.74 5.99
CA PHE A 108 18.39 4.66 6.26
C PHE A 108 17.73 4.16 4.96
N LEU A 109 17.21 5.08 4.14
CA LEU A 109 16.46 4.73 2.92
C LEU A 109 17.34 4.02 1.89
N CYS A 110 18.58 4.47 1.70
CA CYS A 110 19.55 3.81 0.81
C CYS A 110 19.97 2.44 1.34
N ALA A 111 20.28 2.33 2.63
CA ALA A 111 20.62 1.05 3.25
C ALA A 111 19.45 0.06 3.12
N TYR A 112 18.22 0.51 3.33
CA TYR A 112 17.01 -0.28 3.12
C TYR A 112 16.87 -0.72 1.67
N ALA A 113 17.00 0.19 0.69
CA ALA A 113 16.88 -0.13 -0.72
C ALA A 113 17.89 -1.19 -1.19
N VAL A 114 19.17 -1.07 -0.78
CA VAL A 114 20.20 -2.07 -1.08
C VAL A 114 19.94 -3.38 -0.33
N GLY A 115 19.61 -3.30 0.96
CA GLY A 115 19.35 -4.45 1.81
C GLY A 115 18.17 -5.28 1.32
N MET A 116 17.16 -4.67 0.70
CA MET A 116 15.99 -5.38 0.17
C MET A 116 16.39 -6.43 -0.86
N TYR A 117 17.23 -6.08 -1.84
CA TYR A 117 17.69 -7.03 -2.84
C TYR A 117 18.43 -8.23 -2.24
N LEU A 118 19.23 -7.99 -1.19
CA LEU A 118 19.97 -9.04 -0.47
C LEU A 118 19.01 -9.90 0.38
N SER A 119 18.09 -9.24 1.08
CA SER A 119 17.13 -9.86 2.00
C SER A 119 16.22 -10.86 1.30
N GLY A 120 15.79 -10.56 0.06
CA GLY A 120 15.00 -11.50 -0.74
C GLY A 120 15.70 -12.85 -0.92
N ILE A 121 16.98 -12.81 -1.31
CA ILE A 121 17.81 -13.99 -1.59
C ILE A 121 18.08 -14.78 -0.30
N ILE A 122 18.35 -14.08 0.80
CA ILE A 122 18.59 -14.69 2.11
C ILE A 122 17.30 -15.32 2.65
N GLY A 123 16.18 -14.62 2.54
CA GLY A 123 14.87 -15.06 3.00
C GLY A 123 14.34 -16.32 2.31
N GLU A 124 14.80 -16.64 1.10
CA GLU A 124 14.48 -17.90 0.43
C GLU A 124 15.23 -19.12 0.99
N ARG A 125 16.35 -18.89 1.67
CA ARG A 125 17.27 -19.94 2.13
C ARG A 125 17.16 -20.24 3.62
N LEU A 126 16.47 -19.37 4.35
CA LEU A 126 16.26 -19.48 5.78
C LEU A 126 14.77 -19.74 6.06
N PRO A 127 14.43 -20.45 7.16
CA PRO A 127 13.06 -20.53 7.61
C PRO A 127 12.54 -19.13 7.92
N ILE A 128 11.40 -18.76 7.32
CA ILE A 128 10.87 -17.40 7.30
C ILE A 128 10.61 -16.90 8.72
N ARG A 129 10.15 -17.79 9.62
CA ARG A 129 9.90 -17.49 11.04
C ARG A 129 11.16 -17.02 11.74
N LEU A 130 12.26 -17.76 11.63
CA LEU A 130 13.51 -17.38 12.31
C LEU A 130 14.12 -16.12 11.69
N TYR A 131 14.08 -16.03 10.35
CA TYR A 131 14.61 -14.88 9.63
C TYR A 131 13.88 -13.58 10.00
N LEU A 132 12.54 -13.63 10.04
CA LEU A 132 11.69 -12.51 10.42
C LEU A 132 11.89 -12.14 11.90
N THR A 133 11.89 -13.12 12.82
CA THR A 133 12.16 -12.89 14.25
C THR A 133 13.49 -12.19 14.48
N ALA A 134 14.58 -12.71 13.89
CA ALA A 134 15.91 -12.15 14.06
C ALA A 134 15.98 -10.70 13.58
N GLY A 135 15.37 -10.40 12.44
CA GLY A 135 15.29 -9.04 11.92
C GLY A 135 14.42 -8.12 12.77
N MET A 136 13.30 -8.58 13.32
CA MET A 136 12.45 -7.78 14.21
C MET A 136 13.15 -7.44 15.54
N LEU A 137 13.82 -8.42 16.17
CA LEU A 137 14.61 -8.19 17.38
C LEU A 137 15.76 -7.21 17.13
N SER A 138 16.48 -7.38 16.01
CA SER A 138 17.57 -6.49 15.63
C SER A 138 17.07 -5.08 15.29
N SER A 139 15.91 -4.97 14.64
CA SER A 139 15.27 -3.68 14.33
C SER A 139 14.87 -2.95 15.62
N GLY A 140 14.34 -3.69 16.60
CA GLY A 140 14.05 -3.15 17.93
C GLY A 140 15.31 -2.67 18.64
N LEU A 141 16.39 -3.44 18.59
CA LEU A 141 17.69 -3.05 19.13
C LEU A 141 18.20 -1.74 18.52
N PHE A 142 18.31 -1.64 17.19
CA PHE A 142 18.84 -0.43 16.55
C PHE A 142 17.91 0.78 16.70
N THR A 143 16.59 0.57 16.71
CA THR A 143 15.64 1.66 17.00
C THR A 143 15.79 2.16 18.45
N CYS A 144 15.94 1.26 19.42
CA CYS A 144 16.24 1.63 20.80
C CYS A 144 17.59 2.33 20.91
N LEU A 145 18.65 1.86 20.23
CA LEU A 145 19.97 2.49 20.21
C LEU A 145 19.90 3.95 19.74
N PHE A 146 19.08 4.25 18.72
CA PHE A 146 18.87 5.63 18.28
C PHE A 146 18.31 6.51 19.41
N GLY A 147 17.28 6.02 20.12
CA GLY A 147 16.68 6.73 21.26
C GLY A 147 17.60 6.83 22.48
N LEU A 148 18.44 5.82 22.73
CA LEU A 148 19.46 5.85 23.77
C LEU A 148 20.51 6.93 23.53
N GLY A 149 20.66 7.43 22.30
CA GLY A 149 21.46 8.61 22.00
C GLY A 149 21.04 9.84 22.80
N TYR A 150 19.74 9.99 23.10
CA TYR A 150 19.26 11.04 24.00
C TYR A 150 19.68 10.79 25.45
N ILE A 151 19.42 9.57 25.96
CA ILE A 151 19.62 9.21 27.37
C ILE A 151 21.10 9.28 27.77
N TYR A 152 21.99 8.82 26.88
CA TYR A 152 23.44 8.87 27.09
C TYR A 152 24.09 10.16 26.58
N ASN A 153 23.30 11.14 26.15
CA ASN A 153 23.76 12.44 25.69
C ASN A 153 24.84 12.35 24.58
N ILE A 154 24.58 11.54 23.55
CA ILE A 154 25.50 11.29 22.44
C ILE A 154 25.33 12.36 21.36
N HIS A 155 26.39 13.10 21.06
CA HIS A 155 26.38 14.20 20.07
C HIS A 155 27.16 13.91 18.77
N SER A 156 27.36 12.62 18.45
CA SER A 156 28.11 12.19 17.26
C SER A 156 27.18 11.92 16.07
N LEU A 157 27.40 12.60 14.95
CA LEU A 157 26.65 12.33 13.70
C LEU A 157 26.85 10.90 13.21
N SER A 158 28.09 10.41 13.29
CA SER A 158 28.45 9.06 12.85
C SER A 158 27.67 8.00 13.62
N PHE A 159 27.39 8.21 14.91
CA PHE A 159 26.54 7.32 15.69
C PHE A 159 25.14 7.20 15.08
N TYR A 160 24.46 8.33 14.87
CA TYR A 160 23.11 8.34 14.30
C TYR A 160 23.05 7.76 12.89
N VAL A 161 24.04 8.08 12.04
CA VAL A 161 24.11 7.54 10.67
C VAL A 161 24.37 6.03 10.66
N LEU A 162 25.33 5.54 11.45
CA LEU A 162 25.64 4.10 11.50
C LEU A 162 24.47 3.29 12.07
N VAL A 163 23.82 3.78 13.13
CA VAL A 163 22.61 3.16 13.68
C VAL A 163 21.51 3.13 12.63
N GLN A 164 21.31 4.19 11.85
CA GLN A 164 20.30 4.25 10.79
C GLN A 164 20.61 3.32 9.61
N VAL A 165 21.88 3.17 9.22
CA VAL A 165 22.29 2.21 8.19
C VAL A 165 22.03 0.79 8.66
N ALA A 166 22.45 0.45 9.88
CA ALA A 166 22.22 -0.87 10.45
C ALA A 166 20.72 -1.17 10.58
N ASN A 167 19.94 -0.21 11.09
CA ASN A 167 18.49 -0.31 11.20
C ASN A 167 17.82 -0.51 9.83
N GLY A 168 18.25 0.27 8.83
CA GLY A 168 17.78 0.15 7.45
C GLY A 168 17.99 -1.24 6.88
N LEU A 169 19.20 -1.82 7.04
CA LEU A 169 19.52 -3.17 6.57
C LEU A 169 18.67 -4.25 7.27
N VAL A 170 18.60 -4.23 8.60
CA VAL A 170 17.87 -5.29 9.34
C VAL A 170 16.36 -5.20 9.16
N GLN A 171 15.81 -4.02 8.87
CA GLN A 171 14.38 -3.88 8.63
C GLN A 171 13.91 -4.44 7.28
N THR A 172 14.84 -4.76 6.38
CA THR A 172 14.53 -5.37 5.08
C THR A 172 14.09 -6.82 5.18
N THR A 173 14.30 -7.49 6.33
CA THR A 173 13.83 -8.86 6.55
C THR A 173 12.30 -8.96 6.58
N GLY A 174 11.63 -7.86 6.96
CA GLY A 174 10.20 -7.82 7.20
C GLY A 174 9.38 -8.15 5.95
N TRP A 175 9.49 -7.30 4.94
CA TRP A 175 8.58 -7.29 3.78
C TRP A 175 8.54 -8.61 2.99
N PRO A 176 9.67 -9.13 2.47
CA PRO A 176 9.65 -10.38 1.71
C PRO A 176 9.12 -11.55 2.53
N SER A 177 9.40 -11.59 3.84
CA SER A 177 8.93 -12.63 4.75
C SER A 177 7.41 -12.62 4.90
N VAL A 178 6.81 -11.46 5.21
CA VAL A 178 5.37 -11.38 5.48
C VAL A 178 4.53 -11.54 4.22
N VAL A 179 4.96 -10.99 3.08
CA VAL A 179 4.29 -11.17 1.79
C VAL A 179 4.35 -12.63 1.35
N THR A 180 5.49 -13.30 1.56
CA THR A 180 5.63 -14.73 1.29
C THR A 180 4.68 -15.55 2.16
N CYS A 181 4.61 -15.24 3.46
CA CYS A 181 3.72 -15.91 4.40
C CYS A 181 2.25 -15.76 3.98
N ILE A 182 1.77 -14.54 3.70
CA ILE A 182 0.40 -14.32 3.22
C ILE A 182 0.18 -15.01 1.86
N GLY A 183 1.14 -14.94 0.96
CA GLY A 183 1.06 -15.58 -0.36
C GLY A 183 0.95 -17.11 -0.29
N ASN A 184 1.54 -17.74 0.73
CA ASN A 184 1.44 -19.19 0.96
C ASN A 184 0.08 -19.60 1.49
N TRP A 185 -0.53 -18.78 2.36
CA TRP A 185 -1.80 -19.06 3.02
C TRP A 185 -3.03 -18.71 2.19
N PHE A 186 -2.93 -17.68 1.35
CA PHE A 186 -4.05 -17.16 0.55
C PHE A 186 -3.80 -17.39 -0.94
N GLY A 187 -4.59 -18.27 -1.54
CA GLY A 187 -4.51 -18.63 -2.96
C GLY A 187 -4.96 -17.52 -3.92
N LYS A 188 -5.01 -17.83 -5.22
CA LYS A 188 -5.17 -16.85 -6.32
C LYS A 188 -6.57 -16.23 -6.51
N GLY A 189 -7.57 -16.59 -5.68
CA GLY A 189 -8.97 -16.20 -5.88
C GLY A 189 -9.23 -14.71 -5.61
N ARG A 190 -9.40 -14.34 -4.34
CA ARG A 190 -9.66 -12.95 -3.90
C ARG A 190 -8.40 -12.26 -3.38
N ARG A 191 -7.29 -12.47 -4.10
CA ARG A 191 -5.96 -12.09 -3.63
C ARG A 191 -5.83 -10.57 -3.48
N GLY A 192 -6.39 -9.80 -4.42
CA GLY A 192 -6.34 -8.35 -4.41
C GLY A 192 -7.03 -7.75 -3.19
N LEU A 193 -8.25 -8.19 -2.87
CA LEU A 193 -8.98 -7.73 -1.68
C LEU A 193 -8.24 -8.08 -0.39
N ILE A 194 -7.77 -9.33 -0.26
CA ILE A 194 -7.08 -9.79 0.96
C ILE A 194 -5.78 -9.01 1.16
N MET A 195 -4.98 -8.90 0.12
CA MET A 195 -3.71 -8.16 0.14
C MET A 195 -3.94 -6.65 0.32
N GLY A 196 -4.98 -6.08 -0.29
CA GLY A 196 -5.35 -4.67 -0.15
C GLY A 196 -5.78 -4.33 1.28
N LEU A 197 -6.60 -5.18 1.90
CA LEU A 197 -6.97 -5.05 3.31
C LEU A 197 -5.74 -5.22 4.22
N TRP A 198 -4.93 -6.24 3.95
CA TRP A 198 -3.72 -6.53 4.73
C TRP A 198 -2.73 -5.36 4.68
N ASN A 199 -2.48 -4.77 3.52
CA ASN A 199 -1.53 -3.66 3.33
C ASN A 199 -1.84 -2.41 4.17
N SER A 200 -3.07 -2.29 4.68
CA SER A 200 -3.49 -1.23 5.61
C SER A 200 -2.62 -1.16 6.87
N HIS A 201 -1.87 -2.22 7.21
CA HIS A 201 -0.87 -2.23 8.26
C HIS A 201 0.14 -1.06 8.14
N THR A 202 0.41 -0.59 6.91
CA THR A 202 1.38 0.46 6.61
C THR A 202 0.89 1.78 7.20
N SER A 203 -0.34 2.14 6.84
CA SER A 203 -1.03 3.34 7.34
C SER A 203 -1.27 3.25 8.85
N VAL A 204 -1.73 2.10 9.35
CA VAL A 204 -1.95 1.89 10.80
C VAL A 204 -0.65 2.07 11.58
N GLY A 205 0.46 1.51 11.10
CA GLY A 205 1.77 1.67 11.72
C GLY A 205 2.24 3.12 11.70
N ASN A 206 2.08 3.82 10.57
CA ASN A 206 2.40 5.25 10.47
C ASN A 206 1.59 6.10 11.46
N ILE A 207 0.29 5.83 11.63
CA ILE A 207 -0.57 6.55 12.57
C ILE A 207 -0.11 6.30 14.00
N LEU A 208 0.04 5.02 14.40
CA LEU A 208 0.46 4.67 15.76
C LEU A 208 1.86 5.21 16.09
N GLY A 209 2.81 5.11 15.15
CA GLY A 209 4.14 5.66 15.29
C GLY A 209 4.13 7.19 15.47
N SER A 210 3.24 7.88 14.74
CA SER A 210 3.07 9.32 14.90
C SER A 210 2.53 9.70 16.28
N LEU A 211 1.52 8.98 16.76
CA LEU A 211 0.89 9.24 18.07
C LEU A 211 1.88 9.00 19.23
N ILE A 212 2.61 7.88 19.20
CA ILE A 212 3.60 7.56 20.23
C ILE A 212 4.73 8.58 20.23
N ALA A 213 5.27 8.92 19.05
CA ALA A 213 6.35 9.88 18.97
C ALA A 213 5.91 11.27 19.41
N GLY A 214 4.72 11.72 19.00
CA GLY A 214 4.14 13.01 19.39
C GLY A 214 3.86 13.15 20.89
N TYR A 215 3.62 12.05 21.61
CA TYR A 215 3.46 12.07 23.07
C TYR A 215 4.80 12.36 23.80
N TYR A 216 5.90 11.76 23.33
CA TYR A 216 7.20 11.86 23.99
C TYR A 216 8.10 12.98 23.45
N VAL A 217 7.82 13.52 22.26
CA VAL A 217 8.72 14.41 21.52
C VAL A 217 9.17 15.61 22.35
N SER A 218 8.26 16.28 23.08
CA SER A 218 8.55 17.49 23.84
C SER A 218 9.20 17.26 25.21
N SER A 219 9.07 16.06 25.78
CA SER A 219 9.56 15.73 27.13
C SER A 219 10.87 14.96 27.08
N ASN A 220 10.88 13.82 26.37
CA ASN A 220 12.02 12.94 26.20
C ASN A 220 11.91 12.29 24.83
N TRP A 221 12.45 12.95 23.81
CA TRP A 221 12.38 12.46 22.43
C TRP A 221 13.07 11.10 22.25
N GLY A 222 13.98 10.70 23.15
CA GLY A 222 14.57 9.36 23.14
C GLY A 222 13.52 8.25 23.31
N LEU A 223 12.49 8.49 24.15
CA LEU A 223 11.37 7.56 24.34
C LEU A 223 10.49 7.41 23.09
N SER A 224 10.46 8.42 22.21
CA SER A 224 9.79 8.35 20.90
C SER A 224 10.36 7.22 20.03
N PHE A 225 11.58 6.75 20.28
CA PHE A 225 12.20 5.62 19.57
C PHE A 225 12.26 4.34 20.43
N ILE A 226 12.54 4.46 21.73
CA ILE A 226 12.67 3.30 22.63
C ILE A 226 11.34 2.55 22.73
N VAL A 227 10.21 3.24 22.92
CA VAL A 227 8.91 2.58 23.05
C VAL A 227 8.55 1.79 21.78
N PRO A 228 8.61 2.39 20.56
CA PRO A 228 8.46 1.63 19.32
C PRO A 228 9.46 0.49 19.14
N GLY A 229 10.72 0.68 19.54
CA GLY A 229 11.78 -0.34 19.48
C GLY A 229 11.48 -1.56 20.36
N LEU A 230 10.94 -1.35 21.56
CA LEU A 230 10.48 -2.42 22.44
C LEU A 230 9.25 -3.15 21.87
N ILE A 231 8.31 -2.40 21.26
CA ILE A 231 7.11 -3.00 20.64
C ILE A 231 7.50 -3.94 19.51
N ILE A 232 8.37 -3.52 18.57
CA ILE A 232 8.79 -4.38 17.46
C ILE A 232 9.61 -5.59 17.96
N ALA A 233 10.46 -5.43 18.98
CA ALA A 233 11.18 -6.54 19.58
C ALA A 233 10.22 -7.56 20.24
N ALA A 234 9.24 -7.09 21.00
CA ALA A 234 8.21 -7.94 21.60
C ALA A 234 7.39 -8.68 20.53
N MET A 235 7.00 -7.99 19.45
CA MET A 235 6.35 -8.63 18.31
C MET A 235 7.24 -9.65 17.61
N GLY A 236 8.57 -9.47 17.61
CA GLY A 236 9.53 -10.48 17.15
C GLY A 236 9.48 -11.78 17.97
N LEU A 237 9.30 -11.68 19.29
CA LEU A 237 9.09 -12.85 20.17
C LEU A 237 7.74 -13.51 19.89
N VAL A 238 6.68 -12.73 19.70
CA VAL A 238 5.36 -13.26 19.29
C VAL A 238 5.46 -13.98 17.94
N CYS A 239 6.22 -13.44 16.98
CA CYS A 239 6.49 -14.08 15.70
C CYS A 239 7.17 -15.46 15.89
N TYR A 240 8.19 -15.53 16.74
CA TYR A 240 8.92 -16.77 17.02
C TYR A 240 8.00 -17.87 17.56
N LEU A 241 7.09 -17.49 18.46
CA LEU A 241 6.20 -18.43 19.14
C LEU A 241 5.02 -18.88 18.29
N PHE A 242 4.45 -18.00 17.46
CA PHE A 242 3.12 -18.22 16.87
C PHE A 242 3.06 -18.23 15.34
N LEU A 243 4.11 -17.81 14.62
CA LEU A 243 4.05 -17.77 13.16
C LEU A 243 4.14 -19.18 12.56
N ILE A 244 3.21 -19.51 11.65
CA ILE A 244 3.21 -20.74 10.86
C ILE A 244 3.41 -20.37 9.39
N GLU A 245 4.49 -20.87 8.79
CA GLU A 245 4.95 -20.45 7.47
C GLU A 245 4.09 -21.06 6.35
N HIS A 246 3.83 -22.37 6.42
CA HIS A 246 3.08 -23.07 5.40
C HIS A 246 1.88 -23.84 5.97
N PRO A 247 0.75 -23.90 5.24
CA PRO A 247 -0.37 -24.77 5.59
C PRO A 247 0.01 -26.26 5.67
N SER A 248 1.08 -26.69 4.99
CA SER A 248 1.62 -28.07 5.06
C SER A 248 2.15 -28.43 6.45
N ASP A 249 2.67 -27.45 7.19
CA ASP A 249 3.29 -27.66 8.49
C ASP A 249 2.24 -28.03 9.54
N LEU A 250 0.99 -27.58 9.35
CA LEU A 250 -0.13 -28.07 10.14
C LEU A 250 -0.41 -29.55 9.86
N LYS A 251 -0.32 -29.97 8.60
CA LYS A 251 -0.63 -31.36 8.21
C LYS A 251 0.38 -32.34 8.79
N SER A 252 1.65 -31.97 8.88
CA SER A 252 2.67 -32.80 9.56
C SER A 252 2.40 -32.90 11.06
N ILE A 253 2.09 -31.80 11.73
CA ILE A 253 1.73 -31.81 13.17
C ILE A 253 0.52 -32.71 13.44
N TYR A 254 -0.50 -32.66 12.57
CA TYR A 254 -1.65 -33.55 12.71
C TYR A 254 -1.30 -35.02 12.43
N ALA A 255 -0.44 -35.30 11.46
CA ALA A 255 0.02 -36.65 11.14
C ALA A 255 0.81 -37.26 12.32
N GLU A 256 1.67 -36.48 12.96
CA GLU A 256 2.42 -36.89 14.16
C GLU A 256 1.50 -37.07 15.37
N SER A 257 0.51 -36.19 15.56
CA SER A 257 -0.46 -36.32 16.66
C SER A 257 -1.36 -37.55 16.50
N ALA A 258 -1.76 -37.86 15.25
CA ALA A 258 -2.55 -39.04 14.92
C ALA A 258 -1.73 -40.33 15.06
N SER A 259 -0.45 -40.34 14.67
CA SER A 259 0.43 -41.50 14.83
C SER A 259 0.71 -41.81 16.30
N GLN A 260 0.91 -40.79 17.15
CA GLN A 260 1.07 -40.97 18.61
C GLN A 260 -0.20 -41.52 19.27
N THR A 261 -1.38 -41.14 18.79
CA THR A 261 -2.66 -41.65 19.31
C THR A 261 -2.88 -43.12 18.92
N CYS A 262 -2.46 -43.52 17.70
CA CYS A 262 -2.52 -44.92 17.26
C CYS A 262 -1.50 -45.80 18.00
N SER A 263 -0.27 -45.32 18.20
CA SER A 263 0.78 -46.03 18.96
C SER A 263 0.37 -46.28 20.42
N LYS A 264 -0.25 -45.30 21.09
CA LYS A 264 -0.79 -45.51 22.47
C LYS A 264 -1.94 -46.52 22.53
N ARG A 265 -2.68 -46.72 21.44
CA ARG A 265 -3.76 -47.72 21.38
C ARG A 265 -3.24 -49.14 21.11
N GLN A 266 -2.06 -49.27 20.48
CA GLN A 266 -1.39 -50.55 20.26
C GLN A 266 -0.58 -51.06 21.47
N ASN A 267 -0.14 -50.18 22.38
CA ASN A 267 0.54 -50.61 23.62
C ASN A 267 -0.38 -51.31 24.65
N GLY A 268 -1.65 -51.56 24.31
CA GLY A 268 -2.59 -52.39 25.07
C GLY A 268 -2.75 -53.82 24.54
N LEU A 269 -2.12 -54.19 23.42
CA LEU A 269 -2.03 -55.57 22.94
C LEU A 269 -0.58 -55.86 22.54
N ASN A 270 0.11 -56.63 23.36
CA ASN A 270 1.43 -57.18 23.03
C ASN A 270 1.38 -57.93 21.70
N GLY A 271 2.10 -57.41 20.71
CA GLY A 271 2.31 -58.04 19.41
C GLY A 271 3.14 -57.15 18.51
N ASN A 272 4.45 -57.39 18.48
CA ASN A 272 5.42 -56.72 17.62
C ASN A 272 4.98 -56.76 16.15
N SER A 273 4.72 -55.61 15.53
CA SER A 273 4.91 -55.34 14.10
C SER A 273 4.77 -53.84 13.84
N GLU A 274 5.89 -53.17 13.60
CA GLU A 274 5.91 -51.78 13.11
C GLU A 274 5.31 -51.73 11.69
N VAL A 275 4.16 -51.08 11.56
CA VAL A 275 3.54 -50.80 10.25
C VAL A 275 3.37 -49.29 10.12
N TYR A 276 4.21 -48.66 9.30
CA TYR A 276 4.06 -47.26 8.91
C TYR A 276 3.12 -47.17 7.69
N VAL A 277 1.98 -46.49 7.83
CA VAL A 277 1.03 -46.23 6.73
C VAL A 277 1.13 -44.75 6.33
N GLN A 278 1.58 -44.49 5.10
CA GLN A 278 1.67 -43.14 4.51
C GLN A 278 0.56 -42.96 3.46
N TYR A 279 -0.38 -42.04 3.71
CA TYR A 279 -1.52 -41.77 2.80
C TYR A 279 -1.19 -40.62 1.84
N LYS A 280 -1.37 -40.84 0.52
CA LYS A 280 -1.13 -39.87 -0.55
C LYS A 280 -2.48 -39.38 -1.11
N ASP A 281 -2.85 -38.14 -0.82
CA ASP A 281 -4.07 -37.53 -1.37
C ASP A 281 -3.81 -37.06 -2.82
N SER A 282 -4.35 -37.80 -3.78
CA SER A 282 -4.39 -37.42 -5.19
C SER A 282 -5.84 -37.13 -5.57
N ARG A 283 -6.30 -35.88 -5.43
CA ARG A 283 -7.56 -35.43 -6.02
C ARG A 283 -7.34 -34.36 -7.08
N LYS A 284 -7.17 -34.85 -8.30
CA LYS A 284 -7.72 -34.29 -9.53
C LYS A 284 -8.30 -35.45 -10.34
N GLN A 285 -9.58 -35.74 -10.18
CA GLN A 285 -10.44 -36.13 -11.30
C GLN A 285 -11.91 -36.12 -10.88
N SER A 286 -12.70 -35.47 -11.73
CA SER A 286 -14.15 -35.42 -11.78
C SER A 286 -14.67 -36.73 -12.39
N TYR A 287 -15.77 -37.26 -11.88
CA TYR A 287 -17.07 -37.49 -12.56
C TYR A 287 -18.00 -38.30 -11.64
N ASP A 288 -19.29 -38.00 -11.74
CA ASP A 288 -20.42 -38.57 -11.00
C ASP A 288 -20.57 -40.09 -11.19
N THR A 289 -21.15 -40.78 -10.21
CA THR A 289 -22.29 -41.72 -10.33
C THR A 289 -22.68 -42.22 -8.92
N GLU A 290 -23.97 -42.14 -8.62
CA GLU A 290 -24.63 -42.70 -7.43
C GLU A 290 -24.48 -44.23 -7.30
N LEU A 291 -24.65 -44.76 -6.09
CA LEU A 291 -25.69 -45.75 -5.72
C LEU A 291 -25.21 -46.69 -4.61
N LEU A 292 -25.96 -46.66 -3.51
CA LEU A 292 -26.16 -47.64 -2.44
C LEU A 292 -25.48 -49.01 -2.59
N LEU A 293 -24.79 -49.48 -1.54
CA LEU A 293 -25.00 -50.81 -0.91
C LEU A 293 -24.20 -50.92 0.43
N PRO A 294 -24.61 -51.81 1.37
CA PRO A 294 -24.38 -51.70 2.81
C PRO A 294 -23.05 -52.26 3.31
N GLN A 295 -22.74 -51.91 4.57
CA GLN A 295 -21.66 -52.47 5.39
C GLN A 295 -21.68 -54.00 5.36
N ASP A 296 -20.62 -54.61 4.83
CA ASP A 296 -20.04 -55.83 5.39
C ASP A 296 -18.55 -55.93 5.00
N SER A 297 -17.74 -56.21 6.02
CA SER A 297 -16.29 -56.17 6.02
C SER A 297 -15.67 -57.43 5.41
N VAL A 298 -14.94 -57.29 4.31
CA VAL A 298 -13.97 -58.30 3.83
C VAL A 298 -12.67 -57.58 3.42
N CYS A 299 -11.59 -57.81 4.17
CA CYS A 299 -10.26 -57.30 3.86
C CYS A 299 -9.55 -58.22 2.87
N LEU A 300 -9.26 -57.71 1.66
CA LEU A 300 -8.27 -58.30 0.74
C LEU A 300 -6.93 -57.54 0.86
N PRO A 301 -5.77 -58.23 0.83
CA PRO A 301 -4.48 -57.59 1.01
C PRO A 301 -4.02 -56.88 -0.27
N LEU A 302 -3.90 -55.55 -0.22
CA LEU A 302 -3.27 -54.72 -1.26
C LEU A 302 -1.76 -54.60 -0.98
N GLN A 303 -0.92 -55.01 -1.94
CA GLN A 303 0.52 -54.78 -1.91
C GLN A 303 0.85 -53.27 -1.99
N PRO A 304 1.79 -52.75 -1.19
CA PRO A 304 2.20 -51.36 -1.28
C PRO A 304 3.26 -51.19 -2.39
N VAL A 305 2.88 -50.51 -3.47
CA VAL A 305 3.82 -50.01 -4.48
C VAL A 305 4.50 -48.77 -3.92
N VAL A 306 5.79 -48.88 -3.57
CA VAL A 306 6.62 -47.75 -3.12
C VAL A 306 7.03 -46.91 -4.33
N VAL A 307 6.25 -45.87 -4.64
CA VAL A 307 6.65 -44.83 -5.58
C VAL A 307 7.51 -43.81 -4.81
N VAL A 308 8.82 -43.98 -4.85
CA VAL A 308 9.79 -42.95 -4.42
C VAL A 308 9.69 -41.78 -5.40
N LYS A 309 8.80 -40.82 -5.10
CA LYS A 309 8.86 -39.51 -5.74
C LYS A 309 9.95 -38.74 -4.98
N SER A 310 11.15 -38.70 -5.55
CA SER A 310 12.17 -37.73 -5.13
C SER A 310 11.59 -36.33 -5.40
N SER A 311 10.91 -35.75 -4.41
CA SER A 311 10.62 -34.32 -4.41
C SER A 311 11.93 -33.63 -4.09
N ALA A 312 12.73 -33.39 -5.13
CA ALA A 312 13.79 -32.40 -5.05
C ALA A 312 13.16 -31.14 -4.46
N GLU A 313 13.56 -30.79 -3.24
CA GLU A 313 13.24 -29.53 -2.59
C GLU A 313 13.40 -28.41 -3.63
N PRO A 314 12.38 -27.58 -3.87
CA PRO A 314 12.49 -26.54 -4.89
C PRO A 314 13.70 -25.67 -4.56
N SER A 315 14.65 -25.58 -5.50
CA SER A 315 15.87 -24.81 -5.34
C SER A 315 15.55 -23.32 -5.33
N ALA A 316 16.19 -22.55 -4.44
CA ALA A 316 16.10 -21.09 -4.44
C ALA A 316 16.46 -20.52 -5.82
N ILE A 317 15.80 -19.44 -6.23
CA ILE A 317 16.02 -18.87 -7.56
C ILE A 317 17.17 -17.86 -7.49
N SER A 318 18.00 -17.83 -8.53
CA SER A 318 19.01 -16.78 -8.68
C SER A 318 18.35 -15.43 -8.96
N PHE A 319 18.92 -14.34 -8.44
CA PHE A 319 18.49 -12.97 -8.72
C PHE A 319 18.25 -12.70 -10.22
N MET A 320 19.16 -13.16 -11.08
CA MET A 320 19.04 -13.04 -12.53
C MET A 320 17.87 -13.86 -13.10
N GLY A 321 17.58 -15.02 -12.48
CA GLY A 321 16.42 -15.83 -12.83
C GLY A 321 15.10 -15.14 -12.47
N ALA A 322 15.05 -14.43 -11.35
CA ALA A 322 13.88 -13.66 -10.93
C ALA A 322 13.62 -12.45 -11.86
N LEU A 323 14.67 -11.76 -12.32
CA LEU A 323 14.55 -10.65 -13.28
C LEU A 323 14.03 -11.08 -14.66
N ARG A 324 14.26 -12.34 -15.07
CA ARG A 324 13.76 -12.88 -16.33
C ARG A 324 12.26 -13.20 -16.31
N ILE A 325 11.60 -13.11 -15.16
CA ILE A 325 10.16 -13.32 -15.07
C ILE A 325 9.44 -12.14 -15.74
N PRO A 326 8.56 -12.39 -16.73
CA PRO A 326 7.88 -11.30 -17.44
C PRO A 326 7.02 -10.48 -16.48
N GLY A 327 7.14 -9.16 -16.53
CA GLY A 327 6.43 -8.23 -15.66
C GLY A 327 7.21 -7.79 -14.41
N VAL A 328 8.24 -8.53 -13.98
CA VAL A 328 8.98 -8.14 -12.76
C VAL A 328 9.69 -6.80 -12.93
N ILE A 329 10.38 -6.58 -14.04
CA ILE A 329 11.13 -5.33 -14.28
C ILE A 329 10.16 -4.16 -14.40
N GLU A 330 9.07 -4.35 -15.14
CA GLU A 330 8.10 -3.32 -15.46
C GLU A 330 7.32 -2.88 -14.22
N PHE A 331 6.84 -3.84 -13.41
CA PHE A 331 6.19 -3.50 -12.13
C PHE A 331 7.18 -2.96 -11.09
N SER A 332 8.45 -3.38 -11.12
CA SER A 332 9.50 -2.79 -10.26
C SER A 332 9.74 -1.32 -10.58
N LEU A 333 9.85 -0.98 -11.87
CA LEU A 333 10.01 0.40 -12.34
C LEU A 333 8.74 1.24 -12.11
N CYS A 334 7.56 0.66 -12.32
CA CYS A 334 6.30 1.33 -11.99
C CYS A 334 6.22 1.64 -10.48
N LEU A 335 6.60 0.67 -9.62
CA LEU A 335 6.62 0.87 -8.17
C LEU A 335 7.68 1.90 -7.74
N LEU A 336 8.81 2.00 -8.43
CA LEU A 336 9.82 3.04 -8.17
C LEU A 336 9.18 4.42 -8.19
N PHE A 337 8.51 4.77 -9.30
CA PHE A 337 7.90 6.08 -9.44
C PHE A 337 6.66 6.27 -8.55
N ALA A 338 5.81 5.25 -8.42
CA ALA A 338 4.64 5.32 -7.53
C ALA A 338 5.03 5.49 -6.05
N LYS A 339 6.05 4.76 -5.58
CA LYS A 339 6.55 4.87 -4.21
C LYS A 339 7.32 6.19 -4.01
N LEU A 340 8.00 6.70 -5.03
CA LEU A 340 8.60 8.04 -5.04
C LEU A 340 7.54 9.12 -4.76
N VAL A 341 6.43 9.11 -5.49
CA VAL A 341 5.34 10.08 -5.31
C VAL A 341 4.73 9.96 -3.91
N SER A 342 4.37 8.74 -3.51
CA SER A 342 3.79 8.46 -2.19
C SER A 342 4.69 8.95 -1.04
N TYR A 343 5.98 8.61 -1.07
CA TYR A 343 6.91 8.94 0.02
C TYR A 343 7.26 10.43 0.02
N THR A 344 7.45 11.04 -1.14
CA THR A 344 7.67 12.49 -1.23
C THR A 344 6.50 13.24 -0.62
N PHE A 345 5.28 12.86 -0.98
CA PHE A 345 4.08 13.48 -0.45
C PHE A 345 3.99 13.23 1.07
N LEU A 346 4.19 12.01 1.57
CA LEU A 346 4.16 11.71 3.01
C LEU A 346 5.16 12.50 3.85
N PHE A 347 6.40 12.65 3.37
CA PHE A 347 7.44 13.36 4.13
C PHE A 347 7.28 14.88 4.07
N TRP A 348 6.76 15.40 2.97
CA TRP A 348 6.73 16.84 2.73
C TRP A 348 5.36 17.47 2.97
N LEU A 349 4.29 16.68 3.01
CA LEU A 349 2.93 17.15 3.22
C LEU A 349 2.76 17.97 4.51
N PRO A 350 3.27 17.54 5.69
CA PRO A 350 3.17 18.36 6.90
C PRO A 350 3.85 19.73 6.70
N LEU A 351 5.03 19.76 6.08
CA LEU A 351 5.78 20.99 5.81
C LEU A 351 5.03 21.91 4.84
N TYR A 352 4.39 21.34 3.81
CA TYR A 352 3.56 22.09 2.87
C TYR A 352 2.37 22.71 3.58
N ILE A 353 1.60 21.93 4.34
CA ILE A 353 0.40 22.41 5.05
C ILE A 353 0.78 23.52 6.05
N THR A 354 1.86 23.34 6.81
CA THR A 354 2.33 24.37 7.75
C THR A 354 2.65 25.68 7.03
N LYS A 355 3.34 25.64 5.88
CA LYS A 355 3.73 26.87 5.18
C LYS A 355 2.65 27.47 4.28
N ALA A 356 1.80 26.65 3.67
CA ALA A 356 0.78 27.10 2.73
C ALA A 356 -0.51 27.54 3.44
N ALA A 357 -0.88 26.85 4.53
CA ALA A 357 -2.10 27.12 5.29
C ALA A 357 -1.86 27.86 6.61
N ASN A 358 -0.61 28.20 6.94
CA ASN A 358 -0.20 28.83 8.21
C ASN A 358 -0.73 28.07 9.45
N LEU A 359 -0.85 26.75 9.34
CA LEU A 359 -1.30 25.88 10.43
C LEU A 359 -0.12 25.49 11.31
N ASP A 360 -0.39 25.30 12.61
CA ASP A 360 0.62 24.82 13.55
C ASP A 360 1.14 23.42 13.14
N ALA A 361 2.39 23.11 13.51
CA ALA A 361 3.03 21.86 13.12
C ALA A 361 2.28 20.61 13.61
N LYS A 362 1.61 20.69 14.77
CA LYS A 362 0.80 19.60 15.31
C LYS A 362 -0.44 19.37 14.45
N THR A 363 -1.22 20.41 14.13
CA THR A 363 -2.40 20.30 13.27
C THR A 363 -2.03 19.84 11.85
N ALA A 364 -0.92 20.33 11.30
CA ALA A 364 -0.41 19.86 10.00
C ALA A 364 0.00 18.38 10.02
N GLY A 365 0.61 17.92 11.12
CA GLY A 365 0.89 16.51 11.37
C GLY A 365 -0.38 15.67 11.44
N ASP A 366 -1.36 16.11 12.23
CA ASP A 366 -2.66 15.43 12.39
C ASP A 366 -3.40 15.34 11.04
N LEU A 367 -3.40 16.42 10.24
CA LEU A 367 -4.00 16.43 8.89
C LEU A 367 -3.29 15.48 7.93
N SER A 368 -1.96 15.33 8.03
CA SER A 368 -1.22 14.43 7.16
C SER A 368 -1.62 12.95 7.32
N THR A 369 -2.14 12.56 8.48
CA THR A 369 -2.66 11.20 8.70
C THR A 369 -3.87 10.87 7.82
N LEU A 370 -4.62 11.88 7.34
CA LEU A 370 -5.72 11.67 6.41
C LEU A 370 -5.25 11.11 5.07
N PHE A 371 -4.01 11.39 4.65
CA PHE A 371 -3.43 10.76 3.47
C PHE A 371 -3.22 9.25 3.70
N ASP A 372 -2.78 8.84 4.88
CA ASP A 372 -2.66 7.42 5.26
C ASP A 372 -4.04 6.74 5.30
N VAL A 373 -5.08 7.41 5.82
CA VAL A 373 -6.48 6.93 5.83
C VAL A 373 -7.02 6.76 4.42
N GLY A 374 -6.81 7.77 3.56
CA GLY A 374 -7.15 7.67 2.13
C GLY A 374 -6.45 6.48 1.48
N GLY A 375 -5.19 6.24 1.82
CA GLY A 375 -4.43 5.10 1.31
C GLY A 375 -4.96 3.73 1.72
N ILE A 376 -5.53 3.58 2.91
CA ILE A 376 -6.23 2.34 3.33
C ILE A 376 -7.41 2.08 2.38
N VAL A 377 -8.25 3.10 2.18
CA VAL A 377 -9.42 3.01 1.30
C VAL A 377 -8.99 2.71 -0.13
N GLY A 378 -7.98 3.43 -0.63
CA GLY A 378 -7.42 3.24 -1.96
C GLY A 378 -6.86 1.84 -2.20
N GLY A 379 -6.10 1.29 -1.25
CA GLY A 379 -5.53 -0.05 -1.33
C GLY A 379 -6.61 -1.14 -1.38
N VAL A 380 -7.64 -1.02 -0.54
CA VAL A 380 -8.79 -1.95 -0.54
C VAL A 380 -9.58 -1.84 -1.84
N LEU A 381 -9.90 -0.63 -2.30
CA LEU A 381 -10.62 -0.40 -3.55
C LEU A 381 -9.84 -0.92 -4.76
N ALA A 382 -8.53 -0.64 -4.84
CA ALA A 382 -7.65 -1.15 -5.88
C ALA A 382 -7.65 -2.69 -5.88
N GLY A 383 -7.58 -3.31 -4.71
CA GLY A 383 -7.68 -4.75 -4.53
C GLY A 383 -8.99 -5.34 -5.04
N VAL A 384 -10.12 -4.76 -4.66
CA VAL A 384 -11.47 -5.21 -5.06
C VAL A 384 -11.70 -5.02 -6.56
N ILE A 385 -11.39 -3.84 -7.09
CA ILE A 385 -11.59 -3.52 -8.52
C ILE A 385 -10.73 -4.45 -9.37
N SER A 386 -9.47 -4.64 -8.99
CA SER A 386 -8.57 -5.50 -9.76
C SER A 386 -8.93 -6.98 -9.66
N ASP A 387 -9.50 -7.45 -8.55
CA ASP A 387 -10.05 -8.81 -8.42
C ASP A 387 -11.27 -8.99 -9.33
N LYS A 388 -12.20 -8.02 -9.36
CA LYS A 388 -13.42 -8.08 -10.17
C LYS A 388 -13.13 -8.03 -11.68
N LEU A 389 -12.18 -7.19 -12.07
CA LEU A 389 -11.81 -7.03 -13.49
C LEU A 389 -10.82 -8.08 -13.98
N GLY A 390 -10.12 -8.78 -13.07
CA GLY A 390 -9.02 -9.67 -13.40
C GLY A 390 -7.81 -8.95 -14.03
N LYS A 391 -7.77 -7.62 -14.01
CA LYS A 391 -6.79 -6.77 -14.71
C LYS A 391 -6.05 -5.86 -13.74
N ARG A 392 -4.99 -6.38 -13.09
CA ARG A 392 -4.18 -5.65 -12.10
C ARG A 392 -3.50 -4.40 -12.68
N ALA A 393 -2.85 -4.54 -13.83
CA ALA A 393 -2.11 -3.45 -14.49
C ALA A 393 -3.04 -2.27 -14.86
N SER A 394 -4.21 -2.59 -15.42
CA SER A 394 -5.20 -1.57 -15.82
C SER A 394 -5.75 -0.81 -14.61
N THR A 395 -5.99 -1.48 -13.47
CA THR A 395 -6.43 -0.79 -12.24
C THR A 395 -5.37 0.19 -11.75
N CYS A 396 -4.10 -0.21 -11.71
CA CYS A 396 -3.01 0.70 -11.36
C CYS A 396 -2.92 1.89 -12.33
N ALA A 397 -3.00 1.64 -13.63
CA ALA A 397 -2.89 2.67 -14.67
C ALA A 397 -3.99 3.73 -14.54
N VAL A 398 -5.25 3.32 -14.34
CA VAL A 398 -6.37 4.26 -14.16
C VAL A 398 -6.19 5.10 -12.90
N MET A 399 -5.78 4.49 -11.79
CA MET A 399 -5.55 5.23 -10.54
C MET A 399 -4.38 6.22 -10.64
N LEU A 400 -3.27 5.83 -11.27
CA LEU A 400 -2.11 6.72 -11.51
C LEU A 400 -2.45 7.88 -12.44
N LEU A 401 -3.23 7.63 -13.49
CA LEU A 401 -3.71 8.68 -14.37
C LEU A 401 -4.55 9.72 -13.62
N LEU A 402 -5.44 9.27 -12.73
CA LEU A 402 -6.27 10.15 -11.92
C LEU A 402 -5.47 10.84 -10.80
N ALA A 403 -4.36 10.26 -10.36
CA ALA A 403 -3.52 10.82 -9.30
C ALA A 403 -2.86 12.14 -9.72
N ALA A 404 -2.28 12.21 -10.92
CA ALA A 404 -1.58 13.39 -11.42
C ALA A 404 -2.43 14.69 -11.40
N PRO A 405 -3.65 14.75 -11.97
CA PRO A 405 -4.51 15.94 -11.89
C PRO A 405 -5.00 16.20 -10.45
N THR A 406 -5.17 15.16 -9.63
CA THR A 406 -5.59 15.31 -8.24
C THR A 406 -4.51 15.97 -7.38
N LEU A 407 -3.24 15.59 -7.56
CA LEU A 407 -2.10 16.20 -6.88
C LEU A 407 -1.95 17.69 -7.22
N TYR A 408 -2.13 18.06 -8.49
CA TYR A 408 -2.15 19.47 -8.89
C TYR A 408 -3.40 20.19 -8.38
N GLY A 409 -4.56 19.54 -8.40
CA GLY A 409 -5.79 20.08 -7.80
C GLY A 409 -5.62 20.40 -6.32
N PHE A 410 -4.88 19.56 -5.58
CA PHE A 410 -4.57 19.80 -4.17
C PHE A 410 -3.77 21.08 -3.97
N SER A 411 -2.82 21.42 -4.86
CA SER A 411 -2.06 22.67 -4.73
C SER A 411 -2.91 23.92 -4.90
N MET A 412 -3.97 23.85 -5.71
CA MET A 412 -4.88 24.97 -5.98
C MET A 412 -5.95 25.10 -4.89
N ILE A 413 -6.49 23.97 -4.44
CA ILE A 413 -7.64 23.90 -3.53
C ILE A 413 -7.23 24.03 -2.06
N SER A 414 -5.97 23.72 -1.72
CA SER A 414 -5.48 23.79 -0.32
C SER A 414 -5.56 25.20 0.28
N GLY A 415 -5.59 26.26 -0.54
CA GLY A 415 -5.78 27.63 -0.06
C GLY A 415 -7.23 28.01 0.32
N LEU A 416 -8.22 27.16 0.03
CA LEU A 416 -9.66 27.47 0.19
C LEU A 416 -10.22 27.10 1.57
N GLY A 417 -9.39 26.61 2.50
CA GLY A 417 -9.75 26.28 3.88
C GLY A 417 -9.62 24.80 4.23
N LEU A 418 -10.00 24.44 5.46
CA LEU A 418 -9.73 23.11 6.04
C LEU A 418 -10.53 21.97 5.40
N ARG A 419 -11.81 22.18 5.06
CA ARG A 419 -12.69 21.13 4.52
C ARG A 419 -12.21 20.62 3.14
N PRO A 420 -11.86 21.50 2.18
CA PRO A 420 -11.29 21.05 0.90
C PRO A 420 -9.94 20.33 1.05
N ILE A 421 -9.08 20.77 1.99
CA ILE A 421 -7.81 20.08 2.31
C ILE A 421 -8.10 18.62 2.71
N VAL A 422 -9.00 18.41 3.68
CA VAL A 422 -9.35 17.06 4.17
C VAL A 422 -9.84 16.16 3.03
N GLY A 423 -10.78 16.65 2.20
CA GLY A 423 -11.31 15.87 1.08
C GLY A 423 -10.25 15.52 0.04
N MET A 424 -9.39 16.48 -0.32
CA MET A 424 -8.33 16.26 -1.30
C MET A 424 -7.22 15.35 -0.77
N LEU A 425 -6.91 15.39 0.53
CA LEU A 425 -5.92 14.48 1.15
C LEU A 425 -6.38 13.03 1.14
N LEU A 426 -7.65 12.78 1.45
CA LEU A 426 -8.23 11.44 1.35
C LEU A 426 -8.21 10.93 -0.10
N LEU A 427 -8.55 11.79 -1.06
CA LEU A 427 -8.56 11.43 -2.49
C LEU A 427 -7.14 11.19 -3.04
N CYS A 428 -6.18 12.08 -2.73
CA CYS A 428 -4.78 11.89 -3.07
C CYS A 428 -4.24 10.60 -2.46
N GLY A 429 -4.51 10.37 -1.17
CA GLY A 429 -4.12 9.14 -0.48
C GLY A 429 -4.67 7.91 -1.17
N ALA A 430 -5.95 7.91 -1.55
CA ALA A 430 -6.58 6.79 -2.21
C ALA A 430 -5.99 6.49 -3.60
N LEU A 431 -5.78 7.53 -4.43
CA LEU A 431 -5.29 7.38 -5.79
C LEU A 431 -3.79 7.11 -5.88
N VAL A 432 -2.98 7.69 -4.99
CA VAL A 432 -1.52 7.50 -4.97
C VAL A 432 -1.14 6.20 -4.28
N ASN A 433 -1.70 5.90 -3.10
CA ASN A 433 -1.31 4.70 -2.35
C ASN A 433 -2.00 3.43 -2.86
N GLY A 434 -3.09 3.53 -3.62
CA GLY A 434 -3.77 2.37 -4.20
C GLY A 434 -2.89 1.55 -5.15
N PRO A 435 -2.29 2.14 -6.20
CA PRO A 435 -1.32 1.49 -7.08
C PRO A 435 -0.11 0.94 -6.31
N TYR A 436 0.44 1.75 -5.40
CA TYR A 436 1.53 1.33 -4.52
C TYR A 436 1.17 0.04 -3.76
N ALA A 437 0.03 0.02 -3.07
CA ALA A 437 -0.47 -1.11 -2.31
C ALA A 437 -0.69 -2.34 -3.19
N LEU A 438 -1.33 -2.15 -4.34
CA LEU A 438 -1.68 -3.24 -5.25
C LEU A 438 -0.44 -3.89 -5.89
N ILE A 439 0.54 -3.09 -6.29
CA ILE A 439 1.77 -3.58 -6.92
C ILE A 439 2.64 -4.31 -5.90
N THR A 440 2.87 -3.70 -4.74
CA THR A 440 3.80 -4.25 -3.73
C THR A 440 3.27 -5.56 -3.11
N THR A 441 1.95 -5.75 -3.07
CA THR A 441 1.33 -6.94 -2.49
C THR A 441 0.84 -7.94 -3.55
N ALA A 442 -0.34 -7.72 -4.13
CA ALA A 442 -1.01 -8.71 -4.97
C ALA A 442 -0.22 -9.00 -6.25
N VAL A 443 0.30 -7.97 -6.93
CA VAL A 443 1.07 -8.16 -8.17
C VAL A 443 2.41 -8.85 -7.89
N ALA A 444 3.16 -8.38 -6.89
CA ALA A 444 4.39 -9.04 -6.48
C ALA A 444 4.17 -10.52 -6.17
N ALA A 445 3.06 -10.83 -5.50
CA ALA A 445 2.73 -12.19 -5.12
C ALA A 445 2.22 -13.05 -6.30
N ASP A 446 1.55 -12.45 -7.29
CA ASP A 446 1.17 -13.09 -8.54
C ASP A 446 2.39 -13.41 -9.42
N LEU A 447 3.37 -12.49 -9.49
CA LEU A 447 4.64 -12.68 -10.20
C LEU A 447 5.54 -13.71 -9.50
N GLY A 448 5.60 -13.69 -8.17
CA GLY A 448 6.33 -14.68 -7.37
C GLY A 448 5.71 -16.09 -7.42
N THR A 449 4.48 -16.23 -7.94
CA THR A 449 3.80 -17.51 -8.16
C THR A 449 3.43 -17.73 -9.63
N HIS A 450 4.18 -17.08 -10.53
CA HIS A 450 3.96 -17.12 -11.97
C HIS A 450 4.17 -18.52 -12.55
N LYS A 451 3.49 -18.83 -13.67
CA LYS A 451 3.53 -20.16 -14.31
C LYS A 451 4.94 -20.57 -14.74
N SER A 452 5.79 -19.61 -15.08
CA SER A 452 7.20 -19.83 -15.45
C SER A 452 8.02 -20.48 -14.34
N LEU A 453 7.57 -20.39 -13.09
CA LEU A 453 8.26 -20.92 -11.91
C LEU A 453 7.93 -22.39 -11.62
N LYS A 454 7.08 -23.04 -12.44
CA LYS A 454 6.71 -24.47 -12.32
C LYS A 454 6.28 -24.89 -10.90
N GLY A 455 5.68 -23.98 -10.12
CA GLY A 455 5.23 -24.23 -8.76
C GLY A 455 6.29 -24.04 -7.66
N ASN A 456 7.44 -23.45 -7.98
CA ASN A 456 8.45 -23.07 -6.98
C ASN A 456 7.95 -21.89 -6.12
N ALA A 457 7.34 -22.20 -4.97
CA ALA A 457 6.86 -21.20 -4.02
C ALA A 457 7.99 -20.41 -3.32
N ARG A 458 9.25 -20.89 -3.35
CA ARG A 458 10.37 -20.20 -2.71
C ARG A 458 10.72 -18.89 -3.41
N ALA A 459 10.52 -18.80 -4.73
CA ALA A 459 10.79 -17.62 -5.55
C ALA A 459 10.06 -16.32 -5.13
N LEU A 460 9.00 -16.45 -4.33
CA LEU A 460 8.12 -15.36 -3.93
C LEU A 460 8.86 -14.29 -3.11
N SER A 461 9.78 -14.70 -2.23
CA SER A 461 10.57 -13.79 -1.42
C SER A 461 11.50 -12.92 -2.29
N THR A 462 12.26 -13.50 -3.22
CA THR A 462 13.16 -12.73 -4.10
C THR A 462 12.38 -11.81 -5.04
N VAL A 463 11.29 -12.26 -5.65
CA VAL A 463 10.49 -11.41 -6.55
C VAL A 463 9.90 -10.22 -5.81
N THR A 464 9.33 -10.46 -4.62
CA THR A 464 8.80 -9.38 -3.78
C THR A 464 9.89 -8.40 -3.39
N ALA A 465 11.07 -8.90 -3.04
CA ALA A 465 12.20 -8.09 -2.64
C ALA A 465 12.79 -7.25 -3.78
N ILE A 466 12.83 -7.77 -5.01
CA ILE A 466 13.26 -7.01 -6.18
C ILE A 466 12.29 -5.85 -6.46
N ILE A 467 10.98 -6.14 -6.42
CA ILE A 467 9.94 -5.15 -6.68
C ILE A 467 9.99 -4.05 -5.62
N ASP A 468 9.92 -4.40 -4.33
CA ASP A 468 9.91 -3.40 -3.27
C ASP A 468 11.28 -2.76 -3.02
N GLY A 469 12.39 -3.45 -3.30
CA GLY A 469 13.73 -2.87 -3.30
C GLY A 469 13.87 -1.75 -4.33
N THR A 470 13.39 -1.99 -5.56
CA THR A 470 13.36 -0.98 -6.62
C THR A 470 12.40 0.16 -6.29
N GLY A 471 11.24 -0.15 -5.70
CA GLY A 471 10.35 0.83 -5.09
C GLY A 471 11.07 1.73 -4.07
N SER A 472 11.86 1.11 -3.19
CA SER A 472 12.55 1.80 -2.08
C SER A 472 13.66 2.73 -2.57
N VAL A 473 14.25 2.47 -3.74
CA VAL A 473 15.10 3.45 -4.43
C VAL A 473 14.32 4.72 -4.73
N GLY A 474 13.09 4.60 -5.25
CA GLY A 474 12.19 5.73 -5.48
C GLY A 474 11.83 6.48 -4.19
N ALA A 475 11.58 5.75 -3.10
CA ALA A 475 11.35 6.32 -1.77
C ALA A 475 12.54 7.14 -1.23
N ALA A 476 13.77 6.76 -1.58
CA ALA A 476 14.98 7.51 -1.24
C ALA A 476 15.17 8.75 -2.13
N LEU A 477 14.91 8.62 -3.44
CA LEU A 477 15.09 9.68 -4.42
C LEU A 477 14.05 10.80 -4.29
N GLY A 478 12.80 10.47 -3.97
CA GLY A 478 11.70 11.42 -3.93
C GLY A 478 11.91 12.61 -2.97
N PRO A 479 12.05 12.36 -1.65
CA PRO A 479 12.32 13.41 -0.68
C PRO A 479 13.60 14.20 -0.97
N LEU A 480 14.64 13.54 -1.51
CA LEU A 480 15.87 14.20 -1.94
C LEU A 480 15.60 15.22 -3.06
N LEU A 481 14.93 14.79 -4.13
CA LEU A 481 14.56 15.65 -5.26
C LEU A 481 13.63 16.78 -4.83
N ALA A 482 12.64 16.48 -3.99
CA ALA A 482 11.73 17.51 -3.46
C ALA A 482 12.46 18.52 -2.58
N GLY A 483 13.43 18.09 -1.78
CA GLY A 483 14.28 19.00 -1.00
C GLY A 483 15.04 19.98 -1.90
N LEU A 484 15.64 19.50 -2.98
CA LEU A 484 16.37 20.32 -3.96
C LEU A 484 15.46 21.28 -4.73
N LEU A 485 14.33 20.76 -5.24
CA LEU A 485 13.38 21.53 -6.04
C LEU A 485 12.56 22.53 -5.22
N SER A 486 12.41 22.29 -3.91
CA SER A 486 11.67 23.21 -3.03
C SER A 486 12.25 24.62 -2.98
N ALA A 487 13.55 24.78 -3.28
CA ALA A 487 14.20 26.09 -3.34
C ALA A 487 13.64 26.97 -4.48
N GLY A 488 13.17 26.37 -5.58
CA GLY A 488 12.56 27.06 -6.71
C GLY A 488 11.05 27.24 -6.63
N GLY A 489 10.43 26.85 -5.50
CA GLY A 489 8.99 26.99 -5.25
C GLY A 489 8.19 25.67 -5.31
N TRP A 490 7.03 25.67 -4.65
CA TRP A 490 6.20 24.46 -4.46
C TRP A 490 5.72 23.84 -5.78
N ASN A 491 5.47 24.65 -6.81
CA ASN A 491 5.03 24.17 -8.13
C ASN A 491 6.04 23.21 -8.77
N GLN A 492 7.35 23.42 -8.58
CA GLN A 492 8.38 22.53 -9.13
C GLN A 492 8.30 21.12 -8.52
N VAL A 493 7.97 21.04 -7.23
CA VAL A 493 7.77 19.75 -6.56
C VAL A 493 6.52 19.05 -7.10
N PHE A 494 5.41 19.77 -7.27
CA PHE A 494 4.19 19.19 -7.87
C PHE A 494 4.42 18.71 -9.31
N TYR A 495 5.16 19.46 -10.15
CA TYR A 495 5.51 19.00 -11.50
C TYR A 495 6.38 17.76 -11.49
N MET A 496 7.32 17.65 -10.55
CA MET A 496 8.12 16.43 -10.38
C MET A 496 7.25 15.22 -10.00
N LEU A 497 6.26 15.41 -9.11
CA LEU A 497 5.32 14.34 -8.75
C LEU A 497 4.47 13.90 -9.95
N MET A 498 3.91 14.86 -10.70
CA MET A 498 3.12 14.57 -11.90
C MET A 498 3.94 13.87 -12.98
N ALA A 499 5.19 14.31 -13.20
CA ALA A 499 6.09 13.67 -14.15
C ALA A 499 6.41 12.23 -13.73
N SER A 500 6.61 12.00 -12.44
CA SER A 500 6.86 10.65 -11.90
C SER A 500 5.65 9.74 -12.09
N ASP A 501 4.42 10.20 -11.78
CA ASP A 501 3.18 9.45 -12.03
C ASP A 501 2.99 9.14 -13.51
N PHE A 502 3.29 10.10 -14.39
CA PHE A 502 3.21 9.91 -15.83
C PHE A 502 4.20 8.85 -16.33
N ILE A 503 5.44 8.85 -15.82
CA ILE A 503 6.43 7.82 -16.16
C ILE A 503 5.98 6.45 -15.61
N ALA A 504 5.43 6.39 -14.39
CA ALA A 504 4.87 5.16 -13.83
C ALA A 504 3.76 4.58 -14.74
N LEU A 505 2.89 5.45 -15.24
CA LEU A 505 1.82 5.10 -16.18
C LEU A 505 2.38 4.54 -17.50
N LEU A 506 3.39 5.21 -18.09
CA LEU A 506 4.03 4.77 -19.33
C LEU A 506 4.72 3.40 -19.19
N VAL A 507 5.38 3.17 -18.06
CA VAL A 507 6.02 1.87 -17.78
C VAL A 507 4.97 0.79 -17.61
N SER A 508 3.89 1.07 -16.88
CA SER A 508 2.75 0.15 -16.71
C SER A 508 2.09 -0.19 -18.05
N TRP A 509 2.07 0.74 -19.01
CA TRP A 509 1.50 0.57 -20.35
C TRP A 509 2.20 -0.50 -21.20
N SER A 510 3.53 -0.63 -21.05
CA SER A 510 4.34 -1.58 -21.83
C SER A 510 3.84 -3.04 -21.69
N GLN A 511 3.08 -3.35 -20.65
CA GLN A 511 2.37 -4.61 -20.43
C GLN A 511 1.13 -4.74 -21.34
N ARG A 512 1.33 -5.08 -22.62
CA ARG A 512 0.40 -5.75 -23.58
C ARG A 512 -1.12 -5.81 -23.24
N GLN A 513 -1.75 -4.69 -22.87
CA GLN A 513 -3.20 -4.53 -22.73
C GLN A 513 -3.72 -3.24 -23.41
N ALA A 514 -3.09 -2.86 -24.53
CA ALA A 514 -3.47 -1.69 -25.33
C ALA A 514 -4.96 -1.70 -25.74
N GLU A 515 -5.55 -2.87 -25.96
CA GLU A 515 -6.94 -2.98 -26.39
C GLU A 515 -7.96 -2.60 -25.31
N THR A 516 -7.67 -2.84 -24.02
CA THR A 516 -8.63 -2.50 -22.94
C THR A 516 -8.59 -1.01 -22.60
N PHE A 517 -7.42 -0.39 -22.73
CA PHE A 517 -7.25 1.03 -22.43
C PHE A 517 -8.03 1.92 -23.40
N PHE A 518 -8.08 1.57 -24.70
CA PHE A 518 -8.83 2.35 -25.69
C PHE A 518 -10.33 2.45 -25.34
N PHE A 519 -10.92 1.36 -24.85
CA PHE A 519 -12.34 1.34 -24.46
C PHE A 519 -12.63 2.04 -23.13
N ILE A 520 -11.70 2.04 -22.17
CA ILE A 520 -11.90 2.65 -20.84
C ILE A 520 -11.55 4.14 -20.86
N MET A 521 -10.58 4.55 -21.68
CA MET A 521 -9.97 5.89 -21.59
C MET A 521 -10.52 6.90 -22.57
N LEU A 522 -11.05 6.47 -23.71
CA LEU A 522 -11.76 7.40 -24.60
C LEU A 522 -12.92 8.11 -23.86
N PRO A 523 -13.70 7.44 -22.98
CA PRO A 523 -14.73 8.08 -22.16
C PRO A 523 -14.20 8.83 -20.93
N LEU A 524 -13.10 8.38 -20.31
CA LEU A 524 -12.55 9.02 -19.10
C LEU A 524 -11.73 10.26 -19.43
N ILE A 525 -10.94 10.24 -20.50
CA ILE A 525 -10.21 11.43 -20.99
C ILE A 525 -11.24 12.46 -21.48
N SER A 526 -12.27 12.04 -22.23
CA SER A 526 -13.33 12.97 -22.64
C SER A 526 -14.11 13.50 -21.44
N GLY A 527 -14.47 12.66 -20.46
CA GLY A 527 -15.17 13.07 -19.24
C GLY A 527 -14.35 14.00 -18.33
N VAL A 528 -13.06 13.72 -18.13
CA VAL A 528 -12.14 14.57 -17.36
C VAL A 528 -11.87 15.88 -18.11
N CYS A 529 -11.68 15.85 -19.43
CA CYS A 529 -11.59 17.07 -20.23
C CYS A 529 -12.87 17.91 -20.14
N VAL A 530 -14.05 17.28 -20.16
CA VAL A 530 -15.34 17.97 -19.98
C VAL A 530 -15.46 18.55 -18.57
N CYS A 531 -15.15 17.79 -17.52
CA CYS A 531 -15.19 18.29 -16.14
C CYS A 531 -14.19 19.44 -15.90
N VAL A 532 -12.96 19.31 -16.40
CA VAL A 532 -11.94 20.36 -16.31
C VAL A 532 -12.38 21.60 -17.10
N CYS A 533 -12.92 21.44 -18.32
CA CYS A 533 -13.49 22.55 -19.07
C CYS A 533 -14.67 23.21 -18.34
N VAL A 534 -15.58 22.43 -17.73
CA VAL A 534 -16.71 22.96 -16.95
C VAL A 534 -16.24 23.70 -15.70
N CYS A 535 -15.23 23.20 -14.99
CA CYS A 535 -14.66 23.87 -13.82
C CYS A 535 -13.90 25.15 -14.20
N VAL A 536 -13.12 25.14 -15.27
CA VAL A 536 -12.41 26.32 -15.79
C VAL A 536 -13.39 27.36 -16.30
N CYS A 537 -14.42 26.97 -17.05
CA CYS A 537 -15.49 27.87 -17.49
C CYS A 537 -16.29 28.44 -16.30
N SER A 538 -16.59 27.63 -15.28
CA SER A 538 -17.29 28.11 -14.07
C SER A 538 -16.43 29.12 -13.29
N PHE A 539 -15.12 28.89 -13.21
CA PHE A 539 -14.17 29.79 -12.57
C PHE A 539 -14.03 31.11 -13.35
N TYR A 540 -13.91 31.05 -14.68
CA TYR A 540 -13.86 32.24 -15.54
C TYR A 540 -15.18 33.02 -15.53
N CYS A 541 -16.33 32.36 -15.52
CA CYS A 541 -17.63 33.01 -15.34
C CYS A 541 -17.70 33.72 -13.97
N GLY A 542 -17.22 33.09 -12.90
CA GLY A 542 -17.15 33.73 -11.58
C GLY A 542 -16.23 34.96 -11.53
N LEU A 543 -15.13 34.95 -12.29
CA LEU A 543 -14.22 36.10 -12.44
C LEU A 543 -14.84 37.23 -13.29
N LEU A 544 -15.52 36.88 -14.38
CA LEU A 544 -16.24 37.84 -15.24
C LEU A 544 -17.39 38.51 -14.50
N GLN A 545 -18.13 37.76 -13.67
CA GLN A 545 -19.27 38.28 -12.91
C GLN A 545 -18.86 39.16 -11.73
N ARG A 546 -17.62 38.99 -11.22
CA ARG A 546 -16.99 39.94 -10.28
C ARG A 546 -16.47 41.21 -10.97
N SER A 547 -16.10 41.11 -12.24
CA SER A 547 -15.54 42.23 -13.01
C SER A 547 -16.62 43.11 -13.65
N TRP A 548 -17.82 42.56 -13.92
CA TRP A 548 -18.96 43.24 -14.55
C TRP A 548 -20.28 42.92 -13.80
N PRO A 549 -20.66 43.71 -12.77
CA PRO A 549 -21.78 43.39 -11.87
C PRO A 549 -23.17 43.48 -12.53
N HIS A 550 -23.28 44.08 -13.72
CA HIS A 550 -24.54 44.34 -14.42
C HIS A 550 -24.87 43.32 -15.52
N ALA A 551 -24.06 42.28 -15.71
CA ALA A 551 -24.35 41.21 -16.68
C ALA A 551 -25.40 40.24 -16.14
N ASN A 552 -26.41 39.89 -16.95
CA ASN A 552 -27.47 38.96 -16.56
C ASN A 552 -26.91 37.57 -16.19
N PRO A 553 -27.34 36.95 -15.08
CA PRO A 553 -26.87 35.62 -14.68
C PRO A 553 -27.34 34.54 -15.68
N ILE A 554 -26.42 33.64 -16.05
CA ILE A 554 -26.75 32.48 -16.89
C ILE A 554 -27.58 31.48 -16.05
N PRO A 555 -28.75 31.01 -16.51
CA PRO A 555 -29.59 30.10 -15.73
C PRO A 555 -28.92 28.76 -15.45
N SER A 556 -28.96 28.28 -14.20
CA SER A 556 -28.42 26.97 -13.77
C SER A 556 -29.06 25.78 -14.51
N SER A 557 -30.25 25.97 -15.10
CA SER A 557 -30.97 24.98 -15.88
C SER A 557 -30.41 24.75 -17.29
N LEU A 558 -29.63 25.69 -17.86
CA LEU A 558 -28.92 25.47 -19.13
C LEU A 558 -27.72 24.55 -18.92
N TRP A 559 -26.97 24.75 -17.85
CA TRP A 559 -25.81 23.92 -17.51
C TRP A 559 -26.18 22.45 -17.27
N SER A 560 -27.29 22.20 -16.55
CA SER A 560 -27.75 20.83 -16.30
C SER A 560 -28.23 20.14 -17.58
N LYS A 561 -28.88 20.87 -18.50
CA LYS A 561 -29.35 20.33 -19.79
C LYS A 561 -28.21 20.02 -20.76
N SER A 562 -27.17 20.87 -20.81
CA SER A 562 -25.96 20.60 -21.61
C SER A 562 -25.16 19.41 -21.07
N LEU A 563 -25.02 19.29 -19.74
CA LEU A 563 -24.42 18.11 -19.08
C LEU A 563 -25.23 16.83 -19.35
N PHE A 564 -26.55 16.92 -19.35
CA PHE A 564 -27.43 15.78 -19.62
C PHE A 564 -27.37 15.33 -21.09
N PHE A 565 -27.33 16.25 -22.07
CA PHE A 565 -27.21 15.94 -23.51
C PHE A 565 -25.86 15.31 -23.89
N LEU A 566 -24.76 15.78 -23.27
CA LEU A 566 -23.42 15.19 -23.44
C LEU A 566 -23.31 13.80 -22.78
N SER A 567 -24.01 13.56 -21.66
CA SER A 567 -24.02 12.26 -20.98
C SER A 567 -24.94 11.23 -21.65
N SER A 568 -26.02 11.66 -22.31
CA SER A 568 -27.05 10.75 -22.87
C SER A 568 -26.77 10.33 -24.32
N SER A 569 -26.01 11.12 -25.09
CA SER A 569 -25.56 10.77 -26.44
C SER A 569 -24.55 9.60 -26.48
N HIS A 570 -23.94 9.23 -25.35
CA HIS A 570 -22.96 8.13 -25.24
C HIS A 570 -23.49 6.85 -24.57
N PHE A 571 -24.70 6.85 -23.99
CA PHE A 571 -25.26 5.67 -23.33
C PHE A 571 -26.06 4.74 -24.26
N VAL A 572 -26.25 5.12 -25.53
CA VAL A 572 -27.05 4.35 -26.51
C VAL A 572 -26.27 3.18 -27.14
N GLU A 573 -24.96 3.04 -26.89
CA GLU A 573 -24.13 2.02 -27.57
C GLU A 573 -24.09 0.63 -26.88
N ALA A 574 -24.91 0.37 -25.86
CA ALA A 574 -24.91 -0.90 -25.11
C ALA A 574 -26.20 -1.73 -25.24
N GLY A 575 -26.99 -1.56 -26.31
CA GLY A 575 -28.21 -2.34 -26.57
C GLY A 575 -28.30 -2.82 -28.02
N ASP A 576 -28.49 -4.14 -28.16
CA ASP A 576 -28.77 -4.96 -29.35
C ASP A 576 -28.42 -4.45 -30.76
N VAL A 577 -27.52 -5.21 -31.40
CA VAL A 577 -27.19 -5.16 -32.82
C VAL A 577 -28.35 -5.75 -33.62
N ASN A 578 -29.17 -4.91 -34.28
CA ASN A 578 -29.71 -5.22 -35.62
C ASN A 578 -30.58 -4.14 -36.29
N GLU A 579 -30.75 -2.96 -35.72
CA GLU A 579 -31.46 -1.87 -36.41
C GLU A 579 -30.61 -0.61 -36.36
N LYS A 580 -30.39 0.04 -37.52
CA LYS A 580 -29.77 1.37 -37.74
C LYS A 580 -28.38 1.39 -38.40
N GLN A 581 -28.32 0.97 -39.66
CA GLN A 581 -27.25 1.37 -40.58
C GLN A 581 -27.49 2.82 -41.09
N ASP A 582 -28.74 3.21 -41.39
CA ASP A 582 -29.09 4.55 -41.90
C ASP A 582 -28.94 5.70 -40.90
N GLN A 583 -29.04 5.42 -39.59
CA GLN A 583 -28.82 6.43 -38.55
C GLN A 583 -27.32 6.72 -38.34
N LYS A 584 -26.43 5.76 -38.65
CA LYS A 584 -24.97 5.93 -38.51
C LYS A 584 -24.36 6.85 -39.56
N GLU A 585 -24.87 6.86 -40.79
CA GLU A 585 -24.39 7.78 -41.83
C GLU A 585 -24.86 9.22 -41.60
N ASN A 586 -26.13 9.41 -41.21
CA ASN A 586 -26.65 10.75 -40.89
C ASN A 586 -25.96 11.43 -39.69
N ILE A 587 -25.54 10.67 -38.68
CA ILE A 587 -24.81 11.21 -37.52
C ILE A 587 -23.37 11.60 -37.88
N LYS A 588 -22.68 10.81 -38.71
CA LYS A 588 -21.32 11.13 -39.18
C LYS A 588 -21.30 12.37 -40.09
N ILE A 589 -22.31 12.52 -40.95
CA ILE A 589 -22.45 13.67 -41.85
C ILE A 589 -22.68 14.95 -41.03
N ASN A 590 -23.55 14.92 -40.01
CA ASN A 590 -23.80 16.08 -39.15
C ASN A 590 -22.56 16.51 -38.35
N PHE A 591 -21.75 15.58 -37.87
CA PHE A 591 -20.56 15.93 -37.08
C PHE A 591 -19.44 16.58 -37.92
N PHE A 592 -19.29 16.15 -39.17
CA PHE A 592 -18.32 16.74 -40.10
C PHE A 592 -18.73 18.16 -40.50
N VAL A 593 -20.02 18.40 -40.76
CA VAL A 593 -20.56 19.73 -41.10
C VAL A 593 -20.45 20.69 -39.90
N ILE A 594 -20.78 20.23 -38.70
CA ILE A 594 -20.67 21.03 -37.46
C ILE A 594 -19.22 21.45 -37.18
N ARG A 595 -18.27 20.52 -37.34
CA ARG A 595 -16.84 20.81 -37.14
C ARG A 595 -16.33 21.86 -38.12
N GLU A 596 -16.78 21.82 -39.37
CA GLU A 596 -16.30 22.75 -40.41
C GLU A 596 -16.91 24.15 -40.29
N ILE A 597 -18.16 24.23 -39.81
CA ILE A 597 -18.81 25.51 -39.47
C ILE A 597 -18.13 26.15 -38.25
N LEU A 598 -17.83 25.39 -37.19
CA LEU A 598 -17.10 25.91 -36.03
C LEU A 598 -15.70 26.40 -36.40
N TYR A 599 -14.99 25.64 -37.24
CA TYR A 599 -13.62 25.97 -37.64
C TYR A 599 -13.58 27.25 -38.49
N ARG A 600 -14.55 27.46 -39.39
CA ARG A 600 -14.68 28.73 -40.14
C ARG A 600 -15.09 29.90 -39.25
N SER A 601 -16.09 29.75 -38.38
CA SER A 601 -16.57 30.85 -37.53
C SER A 601 -15.55 31.29 -36.47
N ILE A 602 -14.72 30.36 -35.96
CA ILE A 602 -13.62 30.70 -35.03
C ILE A 602 -12.49 31.44 -35.77
N ARG A 603 -12.20 31.07 -37.03
CA ARG A 603 -11.16 31.74 -37.84
C ARG A 603 -11.54 33.17 -38.23
N GLU A 604 -12.83 33.45 -38.38
CA GLU A 604 -13.36 34.75 -38.83
C GLU A 604 -13.95 35.62 -37.69
N HIS A 605 -13.85 35.16 -36.44
CA HIS A 605 -14.43 35.84 -35.25
C HIS A 605 -15.93 36.15 -35.36
N ASP A 606 -16.71 35.32 -36.07
CA ASP A 606 -18.15 35.49 -36.19
C ASP A 606 -18.92 34.71 -35.10
N LEU A 607 -19.45 35.46 -34.13
CA LEU A 607 -20.22 34.94 -32.99
C LEU A 607 -21.60 34.38 -33.38
N ARG A 608 -22.16 34.75 -34.54
CA ARG A 608 -23.48 34.25 -34.97
C ARG A 608 -23.41 32.81 -35.47
N GLY A 609 -22.34 32.44 -36.17
CA GLY A 609 -22.11 31.06 -36.61
C GLY A 609 -21.89 30.09 -35.45
N ILE A 610 -21.25 30.56 -34.36
CA ILE A 610 -21.08 29.78 -33.12
C ILE A 610 -22.42 29.57 -32.41
N SER A 611 -23.28 30.59 -32.39
CA SER A 611 -24.62 30.48 -31.79
C SER A 611 -25.56 29.56 -32.58
N ALA A 612 -25.42 29.48 -33.91
CA ALA A 612 -26.24 28.62 -34.76
C ALA A 612 -25.89 27.13 -34.64
N VAL A 613 -24.68 26.80 -34.18
CA VAL A 613 -24.28 25.40 -33.91
C VAL A 613 -24.75 24.93 -32.53
N PHE A 614 -25.03 25.87 -31.63
CA PHE A 614 -25.53 25.57 -30.28
C PHE A 614 -27.05 25.36 -30.21
N VAL A 615 -27.79 25.82 -31.22
CA VAL A 615 -29.23 25.57 -31.43
C VAL A 615 -29.39 24.31 -32.27
#